data_AF-A0A4V3XEW2-F1
#
_entry.id   AF-A0A4V3XEW2-F1
#
_cell.length_a   1.000
_cell.length_b   1.000
_cell.length_c   1.000
_cell.angle_alpha   90.00
_cell.angle_beta   90.00
_cell.angle_gamma   90.00
#
_symmetry.space_group_name_H-M   'P 1'
#
loop_
_entity.id
_entity.type
_entity.pdbx_description
1 polymer ?
#
loop_
_entity_poly.entity_id
_entity_poly.type
_entity_poly.pdbx_seq_one_letter_code
_entity_poly.pdbx_strand_id
1 'polypeptide(L)'
;MTCSPHKSSSLHREVNLRLVHLKREVENLERERKRFASPGIEMGDAIGRTASSSISALSAGLPHTPTLIVHKAPHASKPPRFLRGFLWSGDQKPVTPSASATETAAPLPSIPDHFLHDETSWSTIRDNLELFKIITTVNVDRFEYLLQDHPNPAFVQSVVRGLRIGFWPCAEGPGEGYLESWDESRDSFTPEGLAFIKEQCRQEERLGHFSAPFKDLLSGMYSMPIHAVPKPHTDSFRMVVDHSAGNYSLNLLIDRDAVGMHLDNVQDLACNLLSSRSEVGDAPIWLFKSDVSQAYRQLPMHPLWQIKQIVTVDGEHQVDRCNNFRDRAGGFIWCSFFELVLWIAINIRRILELLAYVDDTFGHDVQAELVCYKPYDAYYPTKQVCLLEL
;
A
#
# COMPACT_ATOMS: atom_id res chain seq x y z
N MET A 1 -29.50 -57.03 45.86
CA MET A 1 -29.48 -55.99 44.81
C MET A 1 -28.44 -54.95 45.21
N THR A 2 -27.23 -55.06 44.66
CA THR A 2 -26.08 -54.20 44.97
C THR A 2 -25.63 -53.52 43.69
N CYS A 3 -25.72 -52.19 43.64
CA CYS A 3 -25.33 -51.37 42.49
C CYS A 3 -23.95 -50.73 42.78
N SER A 4 -23.00 -50.90 41.85
CA SER A 4 -21.62 -50.41 41.95
C SER A 4 -21.46 -49.00 41.35
N PRO A 5 -20.67 -48.09 41.95
CA PRO A 5 -20.30 -46.82 41.35
C PRO A 5 -18.80 -46.78 40.99
N HIS A 6 -18.41 -47.14 39.76
CA HIS A 6 -17.02 -46.98 39.29
C HIS A 6 -16.95 -46.78 37.77
N LYS A 7 -17.21 -45.57 37.27
CA LYS A 7 -16.81 -45.16 35.90
C LYS A 7 -16.36 -43.70 35.71
N SER A 8 -16.60 -42.78 36.66
CA SER A 8 -16.28 -41.35 36.49
C SER A 8 -14.80 -40.97 36.73
N SER A 9 -14.09 -41.63 37.66
CA SER A 9 -12.71 -41.24 38.01
C SER A 9 -11.64 -41.70 37.01
N SER A 10 -11.94 -42.69 36.16
CA SER A 10 -11.00 -43.23 35.17
C SER A 10 -10.76 -42.26 34.01
N LEU A 11 -11.83 -41.65 33.50
CA LEU A 11 -11.76 -40.76 32.33
C LEU A 11 -11.03 -39.45 32.65
N HIS A 12 -11.27 -38.90 33.85
CA HIS A 12 -10.61 -37.69 34.31
C HIS A 12 -9.10 -37.90 34.53
N ARG A 13 -8.71 -39.10 34.97
CA ARG A 13 -7.30 -39.46 35.15
C ARG A 13 -6.59 -39.64 33.80
N GLU A 14 -7.28 -40.20 32.80
CA GLU A 14 -6.75 -40.38 31.45
C GLU A 14 -6.58 -39.04 30.72
N VAL A 15 -7.54 -38.12 30.85
CA VAL A 15 -7.43 -36.75 30.29
C VAL A 15 -6.28 -35.98 30.93
N ASN A 16 -6.10 -36.09 32.25
CA ASN A 16 -4.99 -35.44 32.94
C ASN A 16 -3.62 -36.01 32.54
N LEU A 17 -3.51 -37.32 32.33
CA LEU A 17 -2.27 -37.93 31.83
C LEU A 17 -1.93 -37.47 30.41
N ARG A 18 -2.95 -37.32 29.56
CA ARG A 18 -2.79 -36.81 28.18
C ARG A 18 -2.40 -35.33 28.15
N LEU A 19 -2.97 -34.53 29.04
CA LEU A 19 -2.61 -33.11 29.18
C LEU A 19 -1.16 -32.92 29.66
N VAL A 20 -0.69 -33.77 30.58
CA VAL A 20 0.69 -33.75 31.08
C VAL A 20 1.68 -34.19 29.98
N HIS A 21 1.30 -35.18 29.16
CA HIS A 21 2.11 -35.60 28.01
C HIS A 21 2.25 -34.49 26.97
N LEU A 22 1.13 -33.87 26.58
CA LEU A 22 1.10 -32.79 25.60
C LEU A 22 1.90 -31.56 26.07
N LYS A 23 1.83 -31.21 27.36
CA LYS A 23 2.66 -30.13 27.93
C LYS A 23 4.16 -30.43 27.82
N ARG A 24 4.58 -31.68 28.05
CA ARG A 24 5.99 -32.09 27.88
C ARG A 24 6.43 -32.08 26.42
N GLU A 25 5.57 -32.45 25.48
CA GLU A 25 5.87 -32.36 24.04
C GLU A 25 6.03 -30.90 23.60
N VAL A 26 5.15 -30.00 24.03
CA VAL A 26 5.27 -28.56 23.73
C VAL A 26 6.56 -27.98 24.32
N GLU A 27 6.90 -28.30 25.56
CA GLU A 27 8.17 -27.85 26.17
C GLU A 27 9.42 -28.43 25.48
N ASN A 28 9.34 -29.64 24.92
CA ASN A 28 10.42 -30.22 24.13
C ASN A 28 10.57 -29.54 22.78
N LEU A 29 9.46 -29.27 22.08
CA LEU A 29 9.44 -28.53 20.82
C LEU A 29 9.94 -27.09 20.99
N GLU A 30 9.59 -26.42 22.08
CA GLU A 30 10.11 -25.08 22.39
C GLU A 30 11.61 -25.09 22.72
N ARG A 31 12.10 -26.15 23.37
CA ARG A 31 13.54 -26.36 23.62
C ARG A 31 14.32 -26.71 22.36
N GLU A 32 13.71 -27.41 21.40
CA GLU A 32 14.30 -27.63 20.08
C GLU A 32 14.30 -26.32 19.28
N ARG A 33 13.20 -25.58 19.26
CA ARG A 33 13.11 -24.25 18.62
C ARG A 33 14.18 -23.27 19.12
N LYS A 34 14.47 -23.28 20.43
CA LYS A 34 15.54 -22.45 21.02
C LYS A 34 16.95 -22.96 20.71
N ARG A 35 17.14 -24.27 20.50
CA ARG A 35 18.43 -24.84 20.07
C ARG A 35 18.76 -24.53 18.61
N PHE A 36 17.75 -24.31 17.77
CA PHE A 36 17.93 -23.89 16.37
C PHE A 36 18.06 -22.37 16.19
N ALA A 37 18.03 -21.57 17.26
CA ALA A 37 18.07 -20.12 17.19
C ALA A 37 19.31 -19.51 17.87
N SER A 38 20.50 -19.67 17.27
CA SER A 38 21.63 -18.68 17.15
C SER A 38 22.99 -19.37 16.91
N PRO A 39 23.98 -18.71 16.26
CA PRO A 39 23.92 -17.91 15.03
C PRO A 39 24.86 -18.50 13.94
N GLY A 40 24.44 -18.48 12.68
CA GLY A 40 25.39 -18.65 11.56
C GLY A 40 24.85 -19.41 10.35
N ILE A 41 25.10 -18.79 9.20
CA ILE A 41 25.25 -19.36 7.85
C ILE A 41 23.96 -19.57 7.04
N GLU A 42 23.90 -18.71 6.01
CA GLU A 42 23.28 -18.75 4.69
C GLU A 42 22.29 -19.87 4.28
N MET A 43 21.33 -19.39 3.49
CA MET A 43 20.82 -19.94 2.23
C MET A 43 19.42 -20.57 2.28
N GLY A 44 18.53 -20.05 1.43
CA GLY A 44 17.31 -20.74 1.04
C GLY A 44 16.04 -19.89 1.02
N ASP A 45 15.64 -19.56 -0.20
CA ASP A 45 14.26 -19.51 -0.70
C ASP A 45 13.35 -18.32 -0.39
N ALA A 46 13.16 -17.57 -1.48
CA ALA A 46 11.92 -16.95 -1.86
C ALA A 46 10.74 -17.92 -1.70
N ILE A 47 9.93 -17.70 -0.67
CA ILE A 47 8.47 -17.88 -0.62
C ILE A 47 8.00 -16.92 0.49
N GLY A 48 6.88 -16.25 0.23
CA GLY A 48 6.38 -15.07 0.94
C GLY A 48 6.55 -15.10 2.46
N ARG A 49 7.24 -14.08 2.99
CA ARG A 49 7.07 -13.68 4.38
C ARG A 49 6.07 -12.55 4.44
N THR A 50 4.82 -12.93 4.65
CA THR A 50 3.76 -12.09 5.16
C THR A 50 4.26 -11.38 6.40
N ALA A 51 4.28 -10.05 6.40
CA ALA A 51 4.48 -9.26 7.61
C ALA A 51 3.19 -9.32 8.45
N SER A 52 2.86 -10.47 9.04
CA SER A 52 1.85 -10.53 10.09
C SER A 52 2.52 -10.15 11.41
N SER A 53 2.66 -8.85 11.68
CA SER A 53 2.77 -8.40 13.07
C SER A 53 1.37 -8.46 13.66
N SER A 54 0.97 -9.64 14.13
CA SER A 54 -0.13 -9.76 15.07
C SER A 54 0.27 -9.02 16.36
N ILE A 55 -0.01 -7.72 16.41
CA ILE A 55 0.00 -6.97 17.67
C ILE A 55 -1.30 -7.34 18.38
N SER A 56 -1.32 -8.52 18.99
CA SER A 56 -2.28 -8.79 20.06
C SER A 56 -1.85 -7.92 21.24
N ALA A 57 -2.63 -6.89 21.56
CA ALA A 57 -2.51 -6.25 22.86
C ALA A 57 -2.81 -7.31 23.93
N LEU A 58 -1.79 -7.69 24.71
CA LEU A 58 -2.02 -8.39 25.97
C LEU A 58 -3.01 -7.56 26.78
N SER A 59 -4.07 -8.21 27.27
CA SER A 59 -5.03 -7.60 28.19
C SER A 59 -4.27 -6.90 29.32
N ALA A 60 -4.11 -5.59 29.20
CA ALA A 60 -3.64 -4.75 30.27
C ALA A 60 -4.78 -4.79 31.29
N GLY A 61 -4.58 -5.52 32.38
CA GLY A 61 -5.59 -5.66 33.44
C GLY A 61 -6.17 -4.28 33.76
N LEU A 62 -7.50 -4.15 33.61
CA LEU A 62 -8.22 -2.88 33.69
C LEU A 62 -7.74 -2.05 34.91
N PRO A 63 -7.09 -0.90 34.71
CA PRO A 63 -7.40 0.25 35.54
C PRO A 63 -8.72 0.81 34.99
N HIS A 64 -9.67 1.12 35.89
CA HIS A 64 -10.96 1.73 35.56
C HIS A 64 -10.90 2.62 34.32
N THR A 65 -11.54 2.17 33.23
CA THR A 65 -11.73 2.97 32.03
C THR A 65 -12.40 4.27 32.48
N PRO A 66 -11.76 5.45 32.34
CA PRO A 66 -12.45 6.68 32.67
C PRO A 66 -13.67 6.75 31.76
N THR A 67 -14.85 6.86 32.36
CA THR A 67 -16.11 7.04 31.66
C THR A 67 -15.91 8.15 30.63
N LEU A 68 -15.99 7.83 29.33
CA LEU A 68 -15.96 8.83 28.28
C LEU A 68 -17.14 9.77 28.53
N ILE A 69 -16.84 10.97 29.04
CA ILE A 69 -17.84 12.00 29.25
C ILE A 69 -18.26 12.50 27.87
N VAL A 70 -19.44 12.05 27.42
CA VAL A 70 -20.11 12.63 26.27
C VAL A 70 -20.51 14.05 26.65
N HIS A 71 -19.69 15.01 26.29
CA HIS A 71 -20.07 16.41 26.41
C HIS A 71 -21.21 16.69 25.42
N LYS A 72 -22.44 16.89 25.92
CA LYS A 72 -23.46 17.60 25.14
C LYS A 72 -22.89 18.96 24.81
N ALA A 73 -22.59 19.20 23.53
CA ALA A 73 -22.07 20.48 23.09
C ALA A 73 -23.09 21.57 23.46
N PRO A 74 -22.68 22.61 24.21
CA PRO A 74 -23.52 23.80 24.37
C PRO A 74 -23.77 24.38 22.98
N HIS A 75 -25.03 24.63 22.63
CA HIS A 75 -25.35 25.37 21.43
C HIS A 75 -24.53 26.69 21.42
N ALA A 76 -23.81 26.89 20.31
CA ALA A 76 -23.15 28.15 19.92
C ALA A 76 -21.81 28.55 20.57
N SER A 77 -20.88 27.62 20.83
CA SER A 77 -19.45 27.95 20.95
C SER A 77 -18.62 27.24 19.89
N LYS A 78 -17.68 27.96 19.24
CA LYS A 78 -16.73 27.33 18.31
C LYS A 78 -15.96 26.25 19.07
N PRO A 79 -15.89 25.01 18.55
CA PRO A 79 -15.22 23.94 19.26
C PRO A 79 -13.74 24.27 19.47
N PRO A 80 -13.13 23.81 20.58
CA PRO A 80 -11.72 24.01 20.83
C PRO A 80 -10.89 23.49 19.65
N ARG A 81 -9.83 24.21 19.29
CA ARG A 81 -8.97 23.85 18.14
C ARG A 81 -8.43 22.42 18.22
N PHE A 82 -8.16 21.92 19.43
CA PHE A 82 -7.67 20.55 19.63
C PHE A 82 -8.72 19.45 19.39
N LEU A 83 -10.01 19.81 19.29
CA LEU A 83 -11.11 18.90 18.94
C LEU A 83 -11.61 19.09 17.49
N ARG A 84 -10.92 19.91 16.68
CA ARG A 84 -11.34 20.18 15.31
C ARG A 84 -11.34 18.88 14.50
N GLY A 85 -12.50 18.52 13.95
CA GLY A 85 -12.70 17.27 13.20
C GLY A 85 -12.90 16.02 14.07
N PHE A 86 -12.84 16.15 15.40
CA PHE A 86 -13.08 15.07 16.37
C PHE A 86 -14.39 15.27 17.14
N LEU A 87 -15.36 15.95 16.54
CA LEU A 87 -16.69 16.16 17.07
C LEU A 87 -17.71 15.69 16.04
N TRP A 88 -18.41 14.62 16.37
CA TRP A 88 -19.42 14.00 15.54
C TRP A 88 -20.80 14.23 16.16
N SER A 89 -21.79 14.42 15.30
CA SER A 89 -23.19 14.45 15.72
C SER A 89 -23.77 13.03 15.62
N GLY A 90 -24.69 12.68 16.52
CA GLY A 90 -25.23 11.32 16.60
C GLY A 90 -26.09 10.90 15.41
N ASP A 91 -26.36 11.81 14.47
CA ASP A 91 -27.15 11.62 13.25
C ASP A 91 -26.30 11.60 11.97
N GLN A 92 -24.96 11.61 12.09
CA GLN A 92 -24.09 11.53 10.92
C GLN A 92 -24.18 10.15 10.25
N LYS A 93 -24.35 10.17 8.93
CA LYS A 93 -24.36 8.96 8.12
C LYS A 93 -22.93 8.43 7.91
N PRO A 94 -22.76 7.12 7.68
CA PRO A 94 -21.47 6.59 7.27
C PRO A 94 -20.97 7.25 5.98
N VAL A 95 -19.66 7.37 5.88
CA VAL A 95 -18.96 8.05 4.79
C VAL A 95 -17.86 7.16 4.21
N THR A 96 -17.62 7.31 2.91
CA THR A 96 -16.45 6.75 2.21
C THR A 96 -15.91 7.79 1.22
N PRO A 97 -15.33 8.89 1.74
CA PRO A 97 -15.02 10.06 0.92
C PRO A 97 -14.11 9.78 -0.29
N SER A 98 -13.04 8.99 -0.12
CA SER A 98 -12.13 8.59 -1.20
C SER A 98 -12.86 7.89 -2.35
N ALA A 99 -13.65 6.87 -2.05
CA ALA A 99 -14.44 6.16 -3.08
C ALA A 99 -15.48 7.09 -3.74
N SER A 100 -16.14 7.95 -2.96
CA SER A 100 -17.17 8.87 -3.47
C SER A 100 -16.58 9.97 -4.36
N ALA A 101 -15.33 10.39 -4.10
CA ALA A 101 -14.65 11.43 -4.88
C ALA A 101 -14.50 11.01 -6.36
N THR A 102 -14.28 9.72 -6.63
CA THR A 102 -14.14 9.17 -7.99
C THR A 102 -15.36 9.45 -8.88
N GLU A 103 -16.55 9.58 -8.30
CA GLU A 103 -17.80 9.82 -9.02
C GLU A 103 -17.85 11.21 -9.66
N THR A 104 -16.96 12.12 -9.26
CA THR A 104 -16.88 13.49 -9.79
C THR A 104 -15.46 13.94 -10.13
N ALA A 105 -14.46 13.09 -9.91
CA ALA A 105 -13.06 13.38 -10.19
C ALA A 105 -12.81 13.73 -11.67
N ALA A 106 -11.90 14.68 -11.89
CA ALA A 106 -11.45 14.99 -13.24
C ALA A 106 -10.64 13.81 -13.81
N PRO A 107 -10.76 13.49 -15.10
CA PRO A 107 -9.90 12.51 -15.75
C PRO A 107 -8.42 12.84 -15.57
N LEU A 108 -7.58 11.81 -15.44
CA LEU A 108 -6.13 11.97 -15.42
C LEU A 108 -5.65 12.65 -16.72
N PRO A 109 -4.66 13.54 -16.64
CA PRO A 109 -4.23 14.31 -17.80
C PRO A 109 -3.58 13.41 -18.85
N SER A 110 -3.74 13.82 -20.11
CA SER A 110 -2.98 13.24 -21.22
C SER A 110 -1.58 13.86 -21.30
N ILE A 111 -0.72 13.21 -22.07
CA ILE A 111 0.63 13.70 -22.35
C ILE A 111 0.50 14.96 -23.19
N PRO A 112 1.10 16.09 -22.78
CA PRO A 112 1.10 17.31 -23.57
C PRO A 112 1.75 17.14 -24.95
N ASP A 113 1.30 17.90 -25.94
CA ASP A 113 1.74 17.77 -27.33
C ASP A 113 3.26 17.88 -27.50
N HIS A 114 3.93 18.79 -26.80
CA HIS A 114 5.39 18.96 -26.97
C HIS A 114 6.19 17.73 -26.52
N PHE A 115 5.70 16.95 -25.55
CA PHE A 115 6.31 15.65 -25.21
C PHE A 115 5.99 14.59 -26.26
N LEU A 116 4.79 14.62 -26.85
CA LEU A 116 4.42 13.69 -27.91
C LEU A 116 5.26 13.90 -29.18
N HIS A 117 5.73 15.11 -29.43
CA HIS A 117 6.58 15.48 -30.57
C HIS A 117 8.09 15.50 -30.23
N ASP A 118 8.49 14.98 -29.07
CA ASP A 118 9.91 14.81 -28.72
C ASP A 118 10.50 13.63 -29.50
N GLU A 119 11.00 13.92 -30.70
CA GLU A 119 11.61 12.94 -31.60
C GLU A 119 12.85 12.27 -30.99
N THR A 120 13.61 12.99 -30.15
CA THR A 120 14.78 12.42 -29.48
C THR A 120 14.35 11.30 -28.53
N SER A 121 13.38 11.58 -27.66
CA SER A 121 12.85 10.58 -26.72
C SER A 121 12.23 9.40 -27.48
N TRP A 122 11.46 9.65 -28.55
CA TRP A 122 10.85 8.59 -29.34
C TRP A 122 11.86 7.74 -30.12
N SER A 123 12.95 8.32 -30.64
CA SER A 123 14.02 7.55 -31.26
C SER A 123 14.68 6.63 -30.24
N THR A 124 15.08 7.16 -29.08
CA THR A 124 15.68 6.34 -28.01
C THR A 124 14.74 5.21 -27.58
N ILE A 125 13.45 5.48 -27.40
CA ILE A 125 12.47 4.45 -27.01
C ILE A 125 12.32 3.37 -28.10
N ARG A 126 12.24 3.77 -29.37
CA ARG A 126 12.04 2.85 -30.50
C ARG A 126 13.25 1.98 -30.76
N ASP A 127 14.44 2.52 -30.55
CA ASP A 127 15.70 1.82 -30.78
C ASP A 127 16.06 0.88 -29.60
N ASN A 128 15.39 1.02 -28.45
CA ASN A 128 15.66 0.27 -27.22
C ASN A 128 14.37 -0.22 -26.54
N LEU A 129 13.46 -0.82 -27.31
CA LEU A 129 12.13 -1.28 -26.84
C LEU A 129 12.20 -2.26 -25.66
N GLU A 130 13.30 -2.99 -25.51
CA GLU A 130 13.53 -3.89 -24.38
C GLU A 130 13.66 -3.17 -23.04
N LEU A 131 14.08 -1.90 -23.04
CA LEU A 131 14.22 -1.08 -21.84
C LEU A 131 12.86 -0.59 -21.35
N PHE A 132 11.93 -0.28 -22.25
CA PHE A 132 10.64 0.35 -21.95
C PHE A 132 9.48 -0.64 -22.01
N LYS A 133 8.78 -0.85 -20.90
CA LYS A 133 7.66 -1.80 -20.83
C LYS A 133 6.56 -1.33 -19.91
N ILE A 134 5.32 -1.63 -20.27
CA ILE A 134 4.16 -1.48 -19.39
C ILE A 134 4.01 -2.76 -18.59
N ILE A 135 4.28 -2.68 -17.29
CA ILE A 135 4.19 -3.81 -16.35
C ILE A 135 3.15 -3.47 -15.29
N THR A 136 2.13 -4.31 -15.17
CA THR A 136 1.16 -4.23 -14.08
C THR A 136 0.67 -5.62 -13.71
N THR A 137 0.41 -5.83 -12.42
CA THR A 137 -0.23 -7.06 -11.91
C THR A 137 -1.76 -6.95 -11.93
N VAL A 138 -2.29 -5.75 -12.18
CA VAL A 138 -3.73 -5.48 -12.23
C VAL A 138 -4.32 -6.18 -13.46
N ASN A 139 -5.36 -6.98 -13.24
CA ASN A 139 -6.16 -7.49 -14.35
C ASN A 139 -7.04 -6.35 -14.91
N VAL A 140 -6.50 -5.65 -15.91
CA VAL A 140 -7.11 -4.42 -16.44
C VAL A 140 -8.48 -4.66 -17.06
N ASP A 141 -8.67 -5.76 -17.79
CA ASP A 141 -9.97 -6.08 -18.40
C ASP A 141 -11.04 -6.35 -17.33
N ARG A 142 -10.68 -7.06 -16.25
CA ARG A 142 -11.59 -7.27 -15.12
C ARG A 142 -11.86 -5.97 -14.37
N PHE A 143 -10.83 -5.16 -14.15
CA PHE A 143 -10.97 -3.85 -13.49
C PHE A 143 -11.93 -2.94 -14.26
N GLU A 144 -11.75 -2.83 -15.58
CA GLU A 144 -12.63 -2.06 -16.46
C GLU A 144 -14.05 -2.62 -16.47
N TYR A 145 -14.22 -3.94 -16.59
CA TYR A 145 -15.53 -4.59 -16.55
C TYR A 145 -16.30 -4.31 -15.25
N LEU A 146 -15.63 -4.37 -14.09
CA LEU A 146 -16.25 -4.09 -12.80
C LEU A 146 -16.68 -2.61 -12.64
N LEU A 147 -16.14 -1.72 -13.46
CA LEU A 147 -16.42 -0.28 -13.46
C LEU A 147 -17.32 0.17 -14.63
N GLN A 148 -17.89 -0.76 -15.40
CA GLN A 148 -18.74 -0.42 -16.56
C GLN A 148 -19.94 0.47 -16.21
N ASP A 149 -20.47 0.32 -14.99
CA ASP A 149 -21.64 1.06 -14.46
C ASP A 149 -21.22 2.22 -13.53
N HIS A 150 -19.93 2.58 -13.49
CA HIS A 150 -19.43 3.69 -12.70
C HIS A 150 -20.02 5.02 -13.19
N PRO A 151 -20.48 5.92 -12.31
CA PRO A 151 -21.16 7.17 -12.71
C PRO A 151 -20.25 8.15 -13.46
N ASN A 152 -18.94 8.01 -13.34
CA ASN A 152 -17.93 8.83 -14.01
C ASN A 152 -17.08 7.98 -14.98
N PRO A 153 -17.58 7.70 -16.20
CA PRO A 153 -16.85 6.88 -17.17
C PRO A 153 -15.58 7.57 -17.67
N ALA A 154 -15.54 8.90 -17.72
CA ALA A 154 -14.38 9.64 -18.20
C ALA A 154 -13.15 9.45 -17.28
N PHE A 155 -13.36 9.51 -15.96
CA PHE A 155 -12.31 9.24 -14.98
C PHE A 155 -11.84 7.79 -15.05
N VAL A 156 -12.76 6.82 -15.06
CA VAL A 156 -12.45 5.39 -15.19
C VAL A 156 -11.59 5.13 -16.42
N GLN A 157 -12.01 5.64 -17.59
CA GLN A 157 -11.28 5.44 -18.84
C GLN A 157 -9.88 6.05 -18.83
N SER A 158 -9.66 7.16 -18.11
CA SER A 158 -8.33 7.73 -17.95
C SER A 158 -7.40 6.85 -17.11
N VAL A 159 -7.91 6.21 -16.05
CA VAL A 159 -7.15 5.26 -15.22
C VAL A 159 -6.89 3.96 -15.98
N VAL A 160 -7.89 3.42 -16.68
CA VAL A 160 -7.73 2.24 -17.55
C VAL A 160 -6.68 2.49 -18.62
N ARG A 161 -6.68 3.67 -19.27
CA ARG A 161 -5.63 4.07 -20.20
C ARG A 161 -4.26 4.06 -19.53
N GLY A 162 -4.13 4.64 -18.33
CA GLY A 162 -2.90 4.60 -17.55
C GLY A 162 -2.39 3.18 -17.27
N LEU A 163 -3.29 2.24 -16.97
CA LEU A 163 -2.92 0.83 -16.78
C LEU A 163 -2.49 0.14 -18.09
N ARG A 164 -3.12 0.48 -19.23
CA ARG A 164 -2.86 -0.15 -20.54
C ARG A 164 -1.60 0.38 -21.23
N ILE A 165 -1.33 1.68 -21.14
CA ILE A 165 -0.24 2.33 -21.88
C ILE A 165 0.74 3.11 -20.99
N GLY A 166 0.55 3.08 -19.67
CA GLY A 166 1.35 3.78 -18.68
C GLY A 166 0.78 5.13 -18.26
N PHE A 167 0.94 5.47 -16.98
CA PHE A 167 0.49 6.72 -16.38
C PHE A 167 1.42 7.89 -16.74
N TRP A 168 0.81 9.07 -16.90
CA TRP A 168 1.52 10.34 -17.05
C TRP A 168 1.41 11.15 -15.75
N PRO A 169 2.51 11.66 -15.17
CA PRO A 169 2.52 12.26 -13.83
C PRO A 169 2.15 13.74 -13.82
N CYS A 170 1.19 14.13 -14.66
CA CYS A 170 0.79 15.54 -14.78
C CYS A 170 1.95 16.49 -15.11
N ALA A 171 3.00 15.97 -15.75
CA ALA A 171 4.11 16.80 -16.17
C ALA A 171 3.66 17.67 -17.34
N GLU A 172 3.74 18.99 -17.17
CA GLU A 172 3.43 19.96 -18.22
C GLU A 172 4.66 20.34 -19.03
N GLY A 173 5.82 19.81 -18.62
CA GLY A 173 7.05 19.98 -19.35
C GLY A 173 7.68 21.33 -19.10
N PRO A 174 8.90 21.48 -19.58
CA PRO A 174 9.76 22.49 -19.01
C PRO A 174 9.30 23.88 -19.46
N GLY A 175 9.40 24.84 -18.55
CA GLY A 175 9.66 26.21 -18.98
C GLY A 175 11.00 26.30 -19.74
N GLU A 176 11.32 27.45 -20.30
CA GLU A 176 12.62 27.66 -20.94
C GLU A 176 13.78 27.22 -20.01
N GLY A 177 14.70 26.40 -20.53
CA GLY A 177 15.98 26.11 -19.88
C GLY A 177 16.26 24.67 -19.43
N TYR A 178 15.32 23.71 -19.53
CA TYR A 178 15.65 22.30 -19.27
C TYR A 178 16.55 21.72 -20.37
N LEU A 179 17.42 20.80 -19.97
CA LEU A 179 18.33 20.10 -20.88
C LEU A 179 17.65 18.93 -21.58
N GLU A 180 18.20 18.47 -22.70
CA GLU A 180 17.65 17.29 -23.39
C GLU A 180 17.82 16.02 -22.55
N SER A 181 19.01 15.85 -21.97
CA SER A 181 19.37 14.72 -21.09
C SER A 181 20.06 15.27 -19.85
N TRP A 182 19.93 14.57 -18.72
CA TRP A 182 20.57 14.99 -17.48
C TRP A 182 20.96 13.82 -16.59
N ASP A 183 22.22 13.80 -16.14
CA ASP A 183 22.68 12.86 -15.13
C ASP A 183 23.03 13.59 -13.83
N GLU A 184 22.13 13.48 -12.86
CA GLU A 184 22.30 13.92 -11.47
C GLU A 184 22.64 12.73 -10.56
N SER A 185 23.03 11.58 -11.11
CA SER A 185 23.44 10.44 -10.29
C SER A 185 24.63 10.78 -9.40
N ARG A 186 24.65 10.16 -8.24
CA ARG A 186 25.68 10.37 -7.23
C ARG A 186 26.07 9.02 -6.63
N ASP A 187 27.30 8.60 -6.86
CA ASP A 187 27.87 7.40 -6.27
C ASP A 187 28.46 7.69 -4.89
N SER A 188 27.60 8.05 -3.94
CA SER A 188 27.99 8.37 -2.55
C SER A 188 27.33 7.42 -1.56
N PHE A 189 27.62 6.12 -1.68
CA PHE A 189 27.11 5.07 -0.79
C PHE A 189 28.17 4.62 0.22
N THR A 190 27.73 4.22 1.42
CA THR A 190 28.58 3.36 2.27
C THR A 190 28.65 1.95 1.65
N PRO A 191 29.64 1.11 2.01
CA PRO A 191 29.72 -0.26 1.50
C PRO A 191 28.43 -1.08 1.72
N GLU A 192 27.81 -0.94 2.89
CA GLU A 192 26.56 -1.62 3.24
C GLU A 192 25.38 -1.06 2.44
N GLY A 193 25.32 0.26 2.28
CA GLY A 193 24.30 0.92 1.48
C GLY A 193 24.38 0.52 0.00
N LEU A 194 25.58 0.43 -0.56
CA LEU A 194 25.78 -0.02 -1.94
C LEU A 194 25.34 -1.47 -2.13
N ALA A 195 25.73 -2.36 -1.20
CA ALA A 195 25.31 -3.77 -1.25
C ALA A 195 23.79 -3.90 -1.21
N PHE A 196 23.13 -3.13 -0.33
CA PHE A 196 21.67 -3.06 -0.26
C PHE A 196 21.04 -2.58 -1.57
N ILE A 197 21.52 -1.47 -2.15
CA ILE A 197 20.97 -0.91 -3.38
C ILE A 197 21.13 -1.89 -4.55
N LYS A 198 22.30 -2.54 -4.68
CA LYS A 198 22.53 -3.58 -5.70
C LYS A 198 21.58 -4.76 -5.55
N GLU A 199 21.27 -5.19 -4.32
CA GLU A 199 20.26 -6.23 -4.09
C GLU A 199 18.86 -5.74 -4.46
N GLN A 200 18.49 -4.52 -4.07
CA GLN A 200 17.19 -3.94 -4.43
C GLN A 200 17.02 -3.84 -5.95
N CYS A 201 18.03 -3.37 -6.67
CA CYS A 201 17.99 -3.28 -8.14
C CYS A 201 17.80 -4.66 -8.79
N ARG A 202 18.50 -5.68 -8.30
CA ARG A 202 18.31 -7.07 -8.76
C ARG A 202 16.89 -7.59 -8.48
N GLN A 203 16.27 -7.19 -7.37
CA GLN A 203 14.90 -7.56 -7.06
C GLN A 203 13.88 -6.84 -7.96
N GLU A 204 14.02 -5.53 -8.17
CA GLU A 204 13.18 -4.75 -9.08
C GLU A 204 13.29 -5.25 -10.52
N GLU A 205 14.49 -5.66 -10.96
CA GLU A 205 14.70 -6.28 -12.28
C GLU A 205 13.97 -7.63 -12.40
N ARG A 206 14.07 -8.50 -11.38
CA ARG A 206 13.36 -9.79 -11.35
C ARG A 206 11.84 -9.63 -11.39
N LEU A 207 11.32 -8.59 -10.76
CA LEU A 207 9.90 -8.23 -10.79
C LEU A 207 9.51 -7.55 -12.11
N GLY A 208 10.48 -7.21 -12.96
CA GLY A 208 10.28 -6.52 -14.23
C GLY A 208 10.04 -5.02 -14.09
N HIS A 209 10.03 -4.47 -12.88
CA HIS A 209 9.88 -3.04 -12.63
C HIS A 209 11.09 -2.25 -13.15
N PHE A 210 12.30 -2.81 -13.04
CA PHE A 210 13.49 -2.25 -13.68
C PHE A 210 13.81 -2.96 -14.99
N SER A 211 14.47 -2.26 -15.90
CA SER A 211 15.10 -2.89 -17.07
C SER A 211 16.33 -3.70 -16.71
N ALA A 212 16.78 -4.50 -17.67
CA ALA A 212 18.15 -5.00 -17.64
C ALA A 212 19.13 -3.81 -17.61
N PRO A 213 20.29 -3.96 -16.97
CA PRO A 213 21.30 -2.91 -16.92
C PRO A 213 21.90 -2.61 -18.30
N PHE A 214 22.22 -1.35 -18.56
CA PHE A 214 22.90 -0.87 -19.75
C PHE A 214 24.01 0.14 -19.37
N LYS A 215 24.96 0.37 -20.28
CA LYS A 215 26.21 1.07 -19.98
C LYS A 215 26.18 2.58 -20.19
N ASP A 216 25.70 3.04 -21.33
CA ASP A 216 25.74 4.45 -21.68
C ASP A 216 24.36 5.07 -21.49
N LEU A 217 24.29 6.21 -20.80
CA LEU A 217 23.06 6.99 -20.71
C LEU A 217 22.68 7.51 -22.10
N LEU A 218 21.46 7.21 -22.54
CA LEU A 218 20.99 7.52 -23.89
C LEU A 218 20.34 8.90 -23.95
N SER A 219 20.20 9.45 -25.16
CA SER A 219 19.55 10.75 -25.37
C SER A 219 18.10 10.77 -24.86
N GLY A 220 17.69 11.89 -24.26
CA GLY A 220 16.39 12.09 -23.63
C GLY A 220 16.30 11.57 -22.20
N MET A 221 17.33 10.84 -21.72
CA MET A 221 17.31 10.20 -20.42
C MET A 221 17.65 11.14 -19.26
N TYR A 222 16.96 10.91 -18.14
CA TYR A 222 17.21 11.60 -16.89
C TYR A 222 17.54 10.59 -15.81
N SER A 223 18.69 10.77 -15.16
CA SER A 223 19.19 9.93 -14.09
C SER A 223 19.20 10.75 -12.81
N MET A 224 18.29 10.45 -11.88
CA MET A 224 18.17 11.15 -10.59
C MET A 224 18.96 10.40 -9.50
N PRO A 225 19.51 11.10 -8.49
CA PRO A 225 20.29 10.44 -7.47
C PRO A 225 19.40 9.54 -6.62
N ILE A 226 19.97 8.42 -6.19
CA ILE A 226 19.33 7.48 -5.28
C ILE A 226 20.13 7.42 -3.97
N HIS A 227 19.44 7.07 -2.89
CA HIS A 227 20.02 7.00 -1.56
C HIS A 227 19.60 5.71 -0.86
N ALA A 228 20.56 5.07 -0.19
CA ALA A 228 20.30 4.06 0.82
C ALA A 228 20.09 4.75 2.17
N VAL A 229 18.84 4.90 2.60
CA VAL A 229 18.51 5.60 3.84
C VAL A 229 18.22 4.57 4.95
N PRO A 230 18.91 4.61 6.10
CA PRO A 230 18.60 3.73 7.22
C PRO A 230 17.15 3.89 7.69
N LYS A 231 16.46 2.78 7.95
CA LYS A 231 15.14 2.82 8.59
C LYS A 231 15.32 3.01 10.10
N PRO A 232 14.59 3.95 10.74
CA PRO A 232 14.67 4.15 12.17
C PRO A 232 14.49 2.84 12.94
N HIS A 233 15.30 2.64 13.99
CA HIS A 233 15.20 1.49 14.89
C HIS A 233 15.44 0.10 14.25
N THR A 234 16.06 0.05 13.07
CA THR A 234 16.45 -1.22 12.43
C THR A 234 17.81 -1.08 11.74
N ASP A 235 18.47 -2.21 11.46
CA ASP A 235 19.70 -2.26 10.65
C ASP A 235 19.42 -2.32 9.14
N SER A 236 18.17 -2.09 8.72
CA SER A 236 17.75 -2.16 7.32
C SER A 236 17.70 -0.78 6.66
N PHE A 237 17.86 -0.76 5.34
CA PHE A 237 17.77 0.46 4.54
C PHE A 237 16.44 0.52 3.78
N ARG A 238 16.13 1.72 3.25
CA ARG A 238 15.18 1.94 2.17
C ARG A 238 15.90 2.61 1.02
N MET A 239 15.58 2.19 -0.19
CA MET A 239 15.98 2.91 -1.39
C MET A 239 15.08 4.14 -1.55
N VAL A 240 15.68 5.26 -1.86
CA VAL A 240 15.01 6.54 -2.12
C VAL A 240 15.52 7.06 -3.44
N VAL A 241 14.64 7.37 -4.39
CA VAL A 241 15.00 8.13 -5.60
C VAL A 241 14.64 9.59 -5.33
N ASP A 242 15.61 10.50 -5.44
CA ASP A 242 15.38 11.91 -5.17
C ASP A 242 15.02 12.68 -6.45
N HIS A 243 13.74 12.59 -6.83
CA HIS A 243 13.18 13.34 -7.96
C HIS A 243 13.15 14.86 -7.76
N SER A 244 13.64 15.39 -6.63
CA SER A 244 13.73 16.83 -6.35
C SER A 244 15.18 17.36 -6.37
N ALA A 245 16.15 16.51 -6.69
CA ALA A 245 17.56 16.88 -6.68
C ALA A 245 17.95 17.68 -7.93
N GLY A 246 18.77 18.72 -7.71
CA GLY A 246 19.36 19.52 -8.79
C GLY A 246 18.40 20.49 -9.47
N ASN A 247 18.94 21.26 -10.41
CA ASN A 247 18.18 22.30 -11.12
C ASN A 247 17.25 21.74 -12.21
N TYR A 248 17.47 20.48 -12.62
CA TYR A 248 16.70 19.79 -13.64
C TYR A 248 15.91 18.61 -13.06
N SER A 249 15.50 18.74 -11.80
CA SER A 249 14.77 17.68 -11.09
C SER A 249 13.45 17.34 -11.77
N LEU A 250 13.01 16.08 -11.71
CA LEU A 250 11.76 15.66 -12.35
C LEU A 250 10.52 16.32 -11.72
N ASN A 251 10.54 16.51 -10.40
CA ASN A 251 9.42 17.12 -9.69
C ASN A 251 9.20 18.60 -10.06
N LEU A 252 10.18 19.28 -10.65
CA LEU A 252 9.99 20.65 -11.16
C LEU A 252 9.16 20.67 -12.46
N LEU A 253 9.02 19.55 -13.18
CA LEU A 253 8.19 19.42 -14.39
C LEU A 253 6.69 19.25 -14.08
N ILE A 254 6.34 19.02 -12.81
CA ILE A 254 4.99 18.70 -12.36
C ILE A 254 4.49 19.88 -11.51
N ASP A 255 3.41 20.55 -11.90
CA ASP A 255 2.84 21.61 -11.07
C ASP A 255 2.33 21.03 -9.74
N ARG A 256 2.54 21.76 -8.64
CA ARG A 256 2.01 21.40 -7.32
C ARG A 256 0.49 21.44 -7.29
N ASP A 257 -0.11 22.36 -8.05
CA ASP A 257 -1.56 22.53 -8.07
C ASP A 257 -2.25 21.53 -9.02
N ALA A 258 -1.48 20.83 -9.87
CA ALA A 258 -2.00 19.78 -10.75
C ALA A 258 -2.26 18.44 -10.02
N VAL A 259 -1.79 18.30 -8.77
CA VAL A 259 -1.95 17.07 -7.98
C VAL A 259 -2.89 17.32 -6.80
N GLY A 260 -3.98 16.57 -6.72
CA GLY A 260 -4.98 16.72 -5.67
C GLY A 260 -5.60 15.38 -5.30
N MET A 261 -5.66 15.08 -4.00
CA MET A 261 -6.08 13.77 -3.50
C MET A 261 -7.08 13.95 -2.36
N HIS A 262 -8.10 13.09 -2.32
CA HIS A 262 -9.03 13.05 -1.21
C HIS A 262 -8.83 11.78 -0.40
N LEU A 263 -8.13 11.89 0.73
CA LEU A 263 -7.78 10.75 1.57
C LEU A 263 -8.79 10.58 2.71
N ASP A 264 -9.30 9.36 2.87
CA ASP A 264 -10.02 8.97 4.07
C ASP A 264 -9.09 9.04 5.27
N ASN A 265 -9.62 9.34 6.44
CA ASN A 265 -8.81 9.48 7.65
C ASN A 265 -9.53 8.92 8.89
N VAL A 266 -8.87 9.03 10.03
CA VAL A 266 -9.40 8.51 11.31
C VAL A 266 -10.74 9.16 11.71
N GLN A 267 -11.04 10.36 11.20
CA GLN A 267 -12.30 11.05 11.48
C GLN A 267 -13.47 10.39 10.73
N ASP A 268 -13.22 9.92 9.51
CA ASP A 268 -14.18 9.16 8.72
C ASP A 268 -14.41 7.78 9.37
N LEU A 269 -13.35 7.13 9.86
CA LEU A 269 -13.47 5.87 10.61
C LEU A 269 -14.31 6.05 11.88
N ALA A 270 -14.06 7.11 12.64
CA ALA A 270 -14.82 7.40 13.84
C ALA A 270 -16.30 7.68 13.52
N CYS A 271 -16.59 8.40 12.43
CA CYS A 271 -17.96 8.61 11.94
C CYS A 271 -18.66 7.27 11.67
N ASN A 272 -18.02 6.39 10.92
CA ASN A 272 -18.56 5.07 10.57
C ASN A 272 -18.76 4.19 11.81
N LEU A 273 -17.79 4.18 12.74
CA LEU A 273 -17.90 3.42 13.99
C LEU A 273 -19.03 3.90 14.89
N LEU A 274 -19.26 5.21 14.97
CA LEU A 274 -20.35 5.78 15.76
C LEU A 274 -21.71 5.41 15.16
N SER A 275 -21.83 5.46 13.83
CA SER A 275 -23.04 4.99 13.13
C SER A 275 -23.31 3.52 13.45
N SER A 276 -22.33 2.64 13.23
CA SER A 276 -22.49 1.20 13.50
C SER A 276 -22.76 0.90 14.97
N ARG A 277 -22.11 1.63 15.90
CA ARG A 277 -22.36 1.52 17.34
C ARG A 277 -23.80 1.87 17.71
N SER A 278 -24.40 2.85 17.03
CA SER A 278 -25.81 3.22 17.26
C SER A 278 -26.78 2.11 16.85
N GLU A 279 -26.40 1.28 15.88
CA GLU A 279 -27.21 0.17 15.37
C GLU A 279 -27.03 -1.11 16.19
N VAL A 280 -25.80 -1.47 16.54
CA VAL A 280 -25.48 -2.76 17.19
C VAL A 280 -25.41 -2.71 18.72
N GLY A 281 -25.51 -1.53 19.33
CA GLY A 281 -25.44 -1.35 20.78
C GLY A 281 -24.09 -1.79 21.34
N ASP A 282 -24.07 -2.57 22.42
CA ASP A 282 -22.83 -3.01 23.08
C ASP A 282 -22.14 -4.22 22.42
N ALA A 283 -22.64 -4.69 21.27
CA ALA A 283 -22.03 -5.82 20.57
C ALA A 283 -20.56 -5.52 20.18
N PRO A 284 -19.65 -6.51 20.21
CA PRO A 284 -18.28 -6.32 19.75
C PRO A 284 -18.22 -5.83 18.30
N ILE A 285 -17.26 -4.94 18.02
CA ILE A 285 -16.93 -4.49 16.66
C ILE A 285 -15.47 -4.81 16.43
N TRP A 286 -15.18 -5.53 15.35
CA TRP A 286 -13.82 -5.78 14.91
C TRP A 286 -13.32 -4.60 14.10
N LEU A 287 -12.12 -4.13 14.41
CA LEU A 287 -11.37 -3.22 13.57
C LEU A 287 -10.37 -4.02 12.74
N PHE A 288 -10.20 -3.63 11.48
CA PHE A 288 -9.19 -4.23 10.64
C PHE A 288 -8.42 -3.18 9.84
N LYS A 289 -7.21 -3.59 9.45
CA LYS A 289 -6.32 -2.86 8.54
C LYS A 289 -5.66 -3.87 7.61
N SER A 290 -5.62 -3.57 6.31
CA SER A 290 -4.83 -4.30 5.31
C SER A 290 -3.95 -3.33 4.53
N ASP A 291 -2.71 -3.75 4.27
CA ASP A 291 -1.68 -2.98 3.56
C ASP A 291 -1.49 -3.55 2.15
N VAL A 292 -1.35 -2.68 1.14
CA VAL A 292 -1.03 -3.10 -0.23
C VAL A 292 0.47 -3.11 -0.45
N SER A 293 1.04 -4.32 -0.53
CA SER A 293 2.47 -4.49 -0.78
C SER A 293 2.89 -3.85 -2.10
N GLN A 294 3.94 -3.02 -2.04
CA GLN A 294 4.53 -2.35 -3.20
C GLN A 294 3.53 -1.51 -4.00
N ALA A 295 2.52 -0.92 -3.35
CA ALA A 295 1.45 -0.11 -3.95
C ALA A 295 1.83 0.66 -5.23
N TYR A 296 2.73 1.64 -5.12
CA TYR A 296 3.18 2.46 -6.27
C TYR A 296 3.75 1.62 -7.42
N ARG A 297 4.48 0.55 -7.12
CA ARG A 297 5.14 -0.29 -8.13
C ARG A 297 4.13 -1.11 -8.95
N GLN A 298 2.89 -1.24 -8.49
CA GLN A 298 1.82 -1.90 -9.24
C GLN A 298 1.36 -1.10 -10.48
N LEU A 299 1.73 0.19 -10.55
CA LEU A 299 1.30 1.10 -11.60
C LEU A 299 2.44 1.42 -12.59
N PRO A 300 2.27 1.12 -13.89
CA PRO A 300 3.29 1.39 -14.89
C PRO A 300 3.29 2.87 -15.28
N MET A 301 4.46 3.44 -15.54
CA MET A 301 4.57 4.79 -16.09
C MET A 301 4.60 4.75 -17.61
N HIS A 302 4.15 5.82 -18.27
CA HIS A 302 4.22 5.93 -19.73
C HIS A 302 5.68 5.92 -20.20
N PRO A 303 6.07 5.32 -21.36
CA PRO A 303 7.46 5.24 -21.81
C PRO A 303 8.18 6.60 -21.90
N LEU A 304 7.47 7.65 -22.34
CA LEU A 304 7.99 9.03 -22.35
C LEU A 304 8.28 9.61 -20.96
N TRP A 305 7.76 8.99 -19.90
CA TRP A 305 8.14 9.29 -18.53
C TRP A 305 9.19 8.30 -18.00
N GLN A 306 9.09 7.02 -18.35
CA GLN A 306 10.09 6.00 -18.00
C GLN A 306 11.51 6.41 -18.45
N ILE A 307 11.65 7.00 -19.65
CA ILE A 307 12.95 7.51 -20.14
C ILE A 307 13.57 8.53 -19.18
N LYS A 308 12.76 9.23 -18.40
CA LYS A 308 13.22 10.19 -17.39
C LYS A 308 13.46 9.59 -16.02
N GLN A 309 13.19 8.30 -15.83
CA GLN A 309 13.35 7.58 -14.58
C GLN A 309 14.53 6.61 -14.63
N ILE A 310 15.73 7.09 -14.94
CA ILE A 310 16.92 6.26 -14.92
C ILE A 310 17.48 6.17 -13.50
N VAL A 311 17.75 4.93 -13.09
CA VAL A 311 18.44 4.59 -11.86
C VAL A 311 19.86 4.20 -12.22
N THR A 312 20.83 4.90 -11.62
CA THR A 312 22.25 4.65 -11.85
C THR A 312 22.90 4.14 -10.57
N VAL A 313 23.57 2.99 -10.67
CA VAL A 313 24.28 2.33 -9.56
C VAL A 313 25.59 1.77 -10.07
N ASP A 314 26.72 2.19 -9.47
CA ASP A 314 28.04 1.60 -9.78
C ASP A 314 28.39 1.68 -11.28
N GLY A 315 28.02 2.80 -11.91
CA GLY A 315 28.23 3.04 -13.35
C GLY A 315 27.36 2.22 -14.29
N GLU A 316 26.30 1.55 -13.80
CA GLU A 316 25.29 0.91 -14.64
C GLU A 316 23.94 1.62 -14.53
N HIS A 317 23.23 1.68 -15.65
CA HIS A 317 21.94 2.35 -15.76
C HIS A 317 20.81 1.34 -15.92
N GLN A 318 19.65 1.65 -15.33
CA GLN A 318 18.42 0.88 -15.47
C GLN A 318 17.23 1.84 -15.61
N VAL A 319 16.27 1.50 -16.46
CA VAL A 319 15.01 2.23 -16.56
C VAL A 319 14.07 1.74 -15.44
N ASP A 320 13.62 2.65 -14.59
CA ASP A 320 12.48 2.39 -13.69
C ASP A 320 11.16 2.59 -14.47
N ARG A 321 10.43 1.48 -14.64
CA ARG A 321 9.22 1.42 -15.47
C ARG A 321 7.94 1.74 -14.71
N CYS A 322 8.00 1.77 -13.39
CA CYS A 322 6.82 1.89 -12.54
C CYS A 322 6.79 3.22 -11.78
N ASN A 323 5.63 3.52 -11.22
CA ASN A 323 5.41 4.71 -10.42
C ASN A 323 6.28 4.66 -9.13
N ASN A 324 6.63 5.84 -8.63
CA ASN A 324 7.57 6.00 -7.51
C ASN A 324 6.97 6.93 -6.45
N PHE A 325 7.13 6.58 -5.17
CA PHE A 325 6.60 7.37 -4.04
C PHE A 325 7.13 8.81 -4.00
N ARG A 326 8.35 9.04 -4.49
CA ARG A 326 9.02 10.36 -4.43
C ARG A 326 8.66 11.27 -5.61
N ASP A 327 7.97 10.74 -6.60
CA ASP A 327 7.39 11.52 -7.68
C ASP A 327 6.23 12.37 -7.13
N ARG A 328 6.18 13.65 -7.50
CA ARG A 328 5.16 14.58 -7.01
C ARG A 328 3.74 14.10 -7.32
N ALA A 329 3.53 13.48 -8.48
CA ALA A 329 2.24 12.92 -8.86
C ALA A 329 2.10 11.45 -8.50
N GLY A 330 3.13 10.81 -7.93
CA GLY A 330 3.10 9.38 -7.65
C GLY A 330 1.98 8.99 -6.69
N GLY A 331 1.77 9.78 -5.63
CA GLY A 331 0.64 9.61 -4.71
C GLY A 331 -0.70 9.78 -5.42
N PHE A 332 -0.81 10.83 -6.22
CA PHE A 332 -2.03 11.16 -6.96
C PHE A 332 -2.43 10.06 -7.94
N ILE A 333 -1.46 9.53 -8.70
CA ILE A 333 -1.67 8.39 -9.61
C ILE A 333 -2.11 7.15 -8.82
N TRP A 334 -1.43 6.84 -7.71
CA TRP A 334 -1.80 5.70 -6.86
C TRP A 334 -3.24 5.80 -6.36
N CYS A 335 -3.62 6.93 -5.75
CA CYS A 335 -4.96 7.07 -5.21
C CYS A 335 -6.02 7.14 -6.32
N SER A 336 -5.73 7.74 -7.47
CA SER A 336 -6.69 7.73 -8.59
C SER A 336 -7.07 6.31 -9.02
N PHE A 337 -6.11 5.38 -9.04
CA PHE A 337 -6.38 3.97 -9.25
C PHE A 337 -7.07 3.33 -8.05
N PHE A 338 -6.52 3.53 -6.84
CA PHE A 338 -6.93 2.77 -5.67
C PHE A 338 -8.31 3.18 -5.16
N GLU A 339 -8.69 4.44 -5.30
CA GLU A 339 -10.04 4.94 -5.00
C GLU A 339 -11.12 4.24 -5.84
N LEU A 340 -10.82 3.88 -7.10
CA LEU A 340 -11.71 3.06 -7.93
C LEU A 340 -11.77 1.61 -7.44
N VAL A 341 -10.67 1.05 -6.90
CA VAL A 341 -10.69 -0.26 -6.24
C VAL A 341 -11.59 -0.22 -5.00
N LEU A 342 -11.54 0.85 -4.21
CA LEU A 342 -12.46 1.07 -3.09
C LEU A 342 -13.91 1.18 -3.57
N TRP A 343 -14.15 1.91 -4.66
CA TRP A 343 -15.49 2.00 -5.25
C TRP A 343 -16.03 0.62 -5.66
N ILE A 344 -15.21 -0.23 -6.30
CA ILE A 344 -15.57 -1.62 -6.61
C ILE A 344 -15.87 -2.40 -5.32
N ALA A 345 -15.02 -2.30 -4.31
CA ALA A 345 -15.19 -2.98 -3.04
C ALA A 345 -16.53 -2.65 -2.38
N ILE A 346 -16.89 -1.36 -2.36
CA ILE A 346 -18.11 -0.86 -1.72
C ILE A 346 -19.35 -1.17 -2.56
N ASN A 347 -19.34 -0.80 -3.84
CA ASN A 347 -20.54 -0.80 -4.68
C ASN A 347 -20.82 -2.17 -5.32
N ILE A 348 -19.78 -2.93 -5.63
CA ILE A 348 -19.90 -4.24 -6.28
C ILE A 348 -19.78 -5.37 -5.26
N ARG A 349 -18.75 -5.36 -4.40
CA ARG A 349 -18.51 -6.41 -3.40
C ARG A 349 -19.22 -6.18 -2.07
N ARG A 350 -19.90 -5.04 -1.89
CA ARG A 350 -20.68 -4.70 -0.69
C ARG A 350 -19.86 -4.69 0.60
N ILE A 351 -18.58 -4.34 0.50
CA ILE A 351 -17.71 -4.07 1.65
C ILE A 351 -17.96 -2.63 2.10
N LEU A 352 -19.10 -2.43 2.77
CA LEU A 352 -19.56 -1.10 3.17
C LEU A 352 -18.58 -0.44 4.17
N GLU A 353 -18.47 0.89 4.07
CA GLU A 353 -17.72 1.73 5.03
C GLU A 353 -16.21 1.44 5.06
N LEU A 354 -15.71 0.82 3.99
CA LEU A 354 -14.29 0.62 3.77
C LEU A 354 -13.64 1.97 3.46
N LEU A 355 -12.51 2.22 4.11
CA LEU A 355 -11.74 3.45 3.98
C LEU A 355 -10.30 3.11 3.57
N ALA A 356 -9.58 4.08 3.02
CA ALA A 356 -8.15 3.98 2.85
C ALA A 356 -7.39 5.29 3.05
N TYR A 357 -6.20 5.17 3.61
CA TYR A 357 -5.20 6.24 3.66
C TYR A 357 -4.00 5.79 2.83
N VAL A 358 -3.93 6.28 1.59
CA VAL A 358 -2.90 5.87 0.61
C VAL A 358 -2.98 4.37 0.32
N ASP A 359 -2.08 3.55 0.84
CA ASP A 359 -1.97 2.10 0.66
C ASP A 359 -2.54 1.29 1.84
N ASP A 360 -2.91 1.98 2.92
CA ASP A 360 -3.53 1.42 4.10
C ASP A 360 -5.04 1.42 3.98
N THR A 361 -5.64 0.25 3.71
CA THR A 361 -7.08 0.06 3.83
C THR A 361 -7.46 -0.26 5.26
N PHE A 362 -8.58 0.29 5.74
CA PHE A 362 -9.07 0.02 7.08
C PHE A 362 -10.59 0.14 7.14
N GLY A 363 -11.16 -0.50 8.16
CA GLY A 363 -12.59 -0.49 8.37
C GLY A 363 -12.97 -1.27 9.60
N HIS A 364 -14.25 -1.62 9.66
CA HIS A 364 -14.79 -2.35 10.78
C HIS A 364 -15.83 -3.37 10.35
N ASP A 365 -16.00 -4.41 11.17
CA ASP A 365 -17.00 -5.46 10.98
C ASP A 365 -17.76 -5.70 12.28
N VAL A 366 -19.07 -5.92 12.17
CA VAL A 366 -19.97 -6.18 13.29
C VAL A 366 -20.29 -7.66 13.45
N GLN A 367 -19.86 -8.50 12.49
CA GLN A 367 -20.01 -9.95 12.62
C GLN A 367 -19.10 -10.47 13.73
N ALA A 368 -19.68 -11.20 14.68
CA ALA A 368 -18.93 -11.73 15.82
C ALA A 368 -17.90 -12.78 15.40
N GLU A 369 -18.20 -13.52 14.33
CA GLU A 369 -17.40 -14.65 13.84
C GLU A 369 -16.34 -14.18 12.86
N LEU A 370 -15.12 -14.71 13.01
CA LEU A 370 -14.03 -14.51 12.06
C LEU A 370 -14.05 -15.60 11.00
N VAL A 371 -13.62 -15.26 9.79
CA VAL A 371 -13.56 -16.16 8.64
C VAL A 371 -12.11 -16.51 8.33
N CYS A 372 -11.84 -17.77 8.01
CA CYS A 372 -10.52 -18.23 7.61
C CYS A 372 -10.16 -17.72 6.20
N TYR A 373 -9.09 -16.93 6.11
CA TYR A 373 -8.44 -16.58 4.86
C TYR A 373 -7.33 -17.59 4.58
N LYS A 374 -7.65 -18.59 3.74
CA LYS A 374 -6.77 -19.72 3.43
C LYS A 374 -5.36 -19.34 2.97
N PRO A 375 -5.16 -18.31 2.13
CA PRO A 375 -3.81 -17.95 1.67
C PRO A 375 -2.85 -17.62 2.82
N TYR A 376 -3.35 -17.11 3.95
CA TYR A 376 -2.55 -16.83 5.15
C TYR A 376 -2.77 -17.82 6.30
N ASP A 377 -3.65 -18.81 6.12
CA ASP A 377 -4.06 -19.76 7.16
C ASP A 377 -4.42 -19.07 8.49
N ALA A 378 -5.17 -17.97 8.40
CA ALA A 378 -5.49 -17.11 9.53
C ALA A 378 -6.95 -16.63 9.48
N TYR A 379 -7.50 -16.28 10.64
CA TYR A 379 -8.89 -15.83 10.79
C TYR A 379 -8.96 -14.31 10.87
N TYR A 380 -9.81 -13.71 10.04
CA TYR A 380 -10.01 -12.27 9.94
C TYR A 380 -11.50 -11.90 9.92
N PRO A 381 -11.85 -10.63 10.18
CA PRO A 381 -13.21 -10.15 9.95
C PRO A 381 -13.67 -10.41 8.51
N THR A 382 -14.95 -10.73 8.32
CA THR A 382 -15.52 -11.11 7.01
C THR A 382 -15.26 -10.04 5.94
N LYS A 383 -15.48 -8.75 6.26
CA LYS A 383 -15.17 -7.63 5.35
C LYS A 383 -13.69 -7.61 4.95
N GLN A 384 -12.77 -7.92 5.87
CA GLN A 384 -11.34 -7.98 5.56
C GLN A 384 -11.02 -9.16 4.63
N VAL A 385 -11.63 -10.33 4.86
CA VAL A 385 -11.45 -11.49 3.97
C VAL A 385 -11.97 -11.19 2.57
N CYS A 386 -13.16 -10.60 2.44
CA CYS A 386 -13.72 -10.21 1.15
C CYS A 386 -12.84 -9.20 0.40
N LEU A 387 -12.17 -8.30 1.14
CA LEU A 387 -11.22 -7.34 0.57
C LEU A 387 -9.96 -8.03 0.04
N LEU A 388 -9.43 -9.01 0.76
CA LEU A 388 -8.25 -9.78 0.34
C LEU A 388 -8.53 -10.70 -0.87
N GLU A 389 -9.79 -10.95 -1.19
CA GLU A 389 -10.27 -11.73 -2.33
C GLU A 389 -10.74 -10.86 -3.52
N LEU A 390 -10.42 -9.56 -3.52
CA LEU A 390 -10.57 -8.69 -4.68
C LEU A 390 -9.54 -9.04 -5.75
#